data_AF-A0A352SHU2-F1
#
_entry.id   AF-A0A352SHU2-F1
#
_cell.length_a   1.000
_cell.length_b   1.000
_cell.length_c   1.000
_cell.angle_alpha   90.00
_cell.angle_beta   90.00
_cell.angle_gamma   90.00
#
_symmetry.space_group_name_H-M   'P 1'
#
loop_
_entity.id
_entity.type
_entity.pdbx_description
1 polymer ?
#
loop_
_entity_poly.entity_id
_entity_poly.type
_entity_poly.pdbx_seq_one_letter_code
_entity_poly.pdbx_strand_id
1 'polypeptide(L)'
;NIKKTVSAAARQTEDIRYIHDTIGFGNLSENLSQIAKLRLENPDVSLKELGQMLEPPIGKSGVNHRLRKLSEIAQGLRLQGGKHDKEEH
;
A
#
# COMPACT_ATOMS: atom_id res chain seq x y z
N ASN A 1 -15.35 10.67 -14.59
CA ASN A 1 -14.00 10.30 -14.09
C ASN A 1 -13.86 10.18 -12.56
N ILE A 2 -14.92 10.39 -11.76
CA ILE A 2 -14.84 10.35 -10.27
C ILE A 2 -14.90 8.93 -9.68
N LYS A 3 -15.67 8.01 -10.29
CA LYS A 3 -15.83 6.62 -9.81
C LYS A 3 -14.52 5.82 -9.75
N LYS A 4 -13.52 6.16 -10.57
CA LYS A 4 -12.22 5.44 -10.62
C LYS A 4 -11.26 5.87 -9.51
N THR A 5 -11.29 7.13 -9.08
CA THR A 5 -10.31 7.67 -8.12
C THR A 5 -10.62 7.27 -6.69
N VAL A 6 -11.90 7.30 -6.29
CA VAL A 6 -12.34 6.85 -4.95
C VAL A 6 -12.03 5.36 -4.76
N SER A 7 -12.21 4.55 -5.81
CA SER A 7 -11.87 3.14 -5.80
C SER A 7 -10.36 2.88 -5.62
N ALA A 8 -9.49 3.72 -6.20
CA ALA A 8 -8.05 3.54 -6.08
C ALA A 8 -7.55 3.83 -4.66
N ALA A 9 -8.05 4.90 -4.05
CA ALA A 9 -7.76 5.29 -2.67
C ALA A 9 -8.16 4.20 -1.65
N ALA A 10 -9.35 3.63 -1.82
CA ALA A 10 -9.85 2.53 -1.00
C ALA A 10 -9.00 1.26 -1.18
N ARG A 11 -8.75 0.85 -2.42
CA ARG A 11 -7.93 -0.34 -2.72
C ARG A 11 -6.50 -0.23 -2.16
N GLN A 12 -5.88 0.95 -2.26
CA GLN A 12 -4.56 1.17 -1.65
C GLN A 12 -4.59 0.95 -0.14
N THR A 13 -5.62 1.45 0.52
CA THR A 13 -5.81 1.29 1.98
C THR A 13 -6.00 -0.19 2.33
N GLU A 14 -6.81 -0.92 1.57
CA GLU A 14 -7.01 -2.37 1.75
C GLU A 14 -5.72 -3.17 1.54
N ASP A 15 -4.97 -2.89 0.47
CA ASP A 15 -3.69 -3.54 0.19
C ASP A 15 -2.69 -3.29 1.33
N ILE A 16 -2.61 -2.06 1.81
CA ILE A 16 -1.71 -1.68 2.90
C ILE A 16 -2.10 -2.36 4.21
N ARG A 17 -3.40 -2.41 4.56
CA ARG A 17 -3.89 -3.13 5.74
C ARG A 17 -3.57 -4.62 5.63
N TYR A 18 -3.81 -5.23 4.47
CA TYR A 18 -3.51 -6.64 4.25
C TYR A 18 -2.02 -6.95 4.46
N ILE A 19 -1.11 -6.10 3.96
CA ILE A 19 0.32 -6.25 4.19
C ILE A 19 0.65 -6.15 5.68
N HIS A 20 0.11 -5.14 6.37
CA HIS A 20 0.29 -4.94 7.80
C HIS A 20 -0.12 -6.20 8.59
N ASP A 21 -1.28 -6.76 8.28
CA ASP A 21 -1.84 -7.88 9.04
C ASP A 21 -1.16 -9.22 8.68
N THR A 22 -0.58 -9.34 7.48
CA THR A 22 0.06 -10.58 7.01
C THR A 22 1.54 -10.67 7.41
N ILE A 23 2.31 -9.60 7.20
CA ILE A 23 3.77 -9.60 7.42
C ILE A 23 4.24 -8.44 8.32
N GLY A 24 3.38 -7.47 8.63
CA GLY A 24 3.78 -6.26 9.33
C GLY A 24 4.65 -5.31 8.49
N PHE A 25 4.64 -4.02 8.84
CA PHE A 25 5.43 -3.02 8.11
C PHE A 25 6.93 -3.10 8.35
N GLY A 26 7.39 -3.83 9.37
CA GLY A 26 8.81 -4.08 9.62
C GLY A 26 9.48 -4.91 8.52
N ASN A 27 8.70 -5.67 7.75
CA ASN A 27 9.18 -6.46 6.61
C ASN A 27 9.18 -5.68 5.27
N LEU A 28 8.79 -4.41 5.29
CA LEU A 28 8.87 -3.52 4.13
C LEU A 28 10.16 -2.70 4.18
N SER A 29 10.63 -2.25 3.01
CA SER A 29 11.66 -1.22 2.97
C SER A 29 11.15 0.07 3.63
N GLU A 30 12.04 0.83 4.26
CA GLU A 30 11.71 2.05 5.01
C GLU A 30 10.83 3.03 4.20
N ASN A 31 11.19 3.26 2.94
CA ASN A 31 10.44 4.13 2.05
C ASN A 31 8.98 3.66 1.78
N LEU A 32 8.73 2.34 1.81
CA LEU A 32 7.41 1.75 1.62
C LEU A 32 6.63 1.68 2.93
N SER A 33 7.29 1.43 4.07
CA SER A 33 6.63 1.45 5.37
C SER A 33 6.17 2.85 5.75
N GLN A 34 6.97 3.89 5.45
CA GLN A 34 6.62 5.29 5.67
C GLN A 34 5.36 5.69 4.88
N ILE A 35 5.33 5.43 3.57
CA ILE A 35 4.16 5.82 2.76
C ILE A 35 2.92 4.98 3.09
N ALA A 36 3.10 3.72 3.51
CA ALA A 36 2.02 2.87 3.97
C ALA A 36 1.34 3.43 5.22
N LYS A 37 2.14 3.82 6.24
CA LYS A 37 1.64 4.45 7.46
C LYS A 37 0.90 5.76 7.17
N LEU A 38 1.55 6.67 6.43
CA LEU A 38 0.95 7.95 6.06
C LEU A 38 -0.39 7.78 5.34
N ARG A 39 -0.49 6.80 4.43
CA ARG A 39 -1.73 6.54 3.69
C ARG A 39 -2.85 5.98 4.58
N LEU A 40 -2.52 5.17 5.58
CA LEU A 40 -3.51 4.66 6.56
C LEU A 40 -4.00 5.76 7.50
N GLU A 41 -3.08 6.61 7.97
CA GLU A 41 -3.38 7.73 8.86
C GLU A 41 -4.17 8.84 8.13
N ASN A 42 -3.92 9.00 6.83
CA ASN A 42 -4.46 10.09 6.01
C ASN A 42 -5.11 9.57 4.72
N PRO A 43 -6.24 8.83 4.81
CA PRO A 43 -6.86 8.17 3.65
C PRO A 43 -7.44 9.15 2.62
N ASP A 44 -7.82 10.36 3.03
CA ASP A 44 -8.43 11.37 2.16
C ASP A 44 -7.40 12.32 1.53
N VAL A 45 -6.15 12.26 1.97
CA VAL A 45 -5.08 13.12 1.48
C VAL A 45 -4.64 12.70 0.07
N SER A 46 -4.38 13.70 -0.78
CA SER A 46 -3.98 13.44 -2.16
C SER A 46 -2.57 12.84 -2.25
N LEU A 47 -2.27 12.17 -3.37
CA LEU A 47 -0.93 11.62 -3.62
C LEU A 47 0.17 12.68 -3.61
N LYS A 48 -0.14 13.93 -3.96
CA LYS A 48 0.85 15.02 -3.94
C LYS A 48 1.16 15.39 -2.50
N GLU A 49 0.14 15.60 -1.68
CA GLU A 49 0.27 15.99 -0.28
C GLU A 49 0.93 14.89 0.56
N LEU A 50 0.57 13.61 0.35
CA LEU A 50 1.28 12.49 0.97
C LEU A 50 2.78 12.51 0.66
N GLY A 51 3.16 12.92 -0.55
CA GLY A 51 4.55 13.06 -0.96
C GLY A 51 5.28 14.20 -0.27
N GLN A 52 4.56 15.28 0.09
CA GLN A 52 5.11 16.40 0.85
C GLN A 52 5.26 16.10 2.35
N MET A 53 4.51 15.12 2.86
CA MET A 53 4.62 14.66 4.26
C MET A 53 5.80 13.71 4.50
N LEU A 54 6.49 13.26 3.45
CA LEU A 54 7.67 12.42 3.55
C LEU A 54 8.95 13.26 3.72
N GLU A 55 9.96 12.67 4.32
CA GLU A 55 11.29 13.25 4.46
C GLU A 55 12.36 12.29 3.89
N PRO A 56 13.04 12.64 2.78
CA PRO A 56 12.84 13.84 1.96
C PRO A 56 11.51 13.81 1.19
N PRO A 57 10.92 14.98 0.87
CA PRO A 57 9.66 15.05 0.16
C PRO A 57 9.82 14.54 -1.28
N ILE A 58 8.76 13.92 -1.79
CA ILE A 58 8.72 13.37 -3.14
C ILE A 58 7.51 13.89 -3.92
N GLY A 59 7.62 13.86 -5.24
CA GLY A 59 6.52 14.21 -6.14
C GLY A 59 5.44 13.14 -6.21
N LYS A 60 4.27 13.51 -6.75
CA LYS A 60 3.12 12.62 -6.99
C LYS A 60 3.49 11.30 -7.68
N SER A 61 4.36 11.33 -8.68
CA SER A 61 4.80 10.12 -9.40
C SER A 61 5.60 9.17 -8.52
N GLY A 62 6.41 9.70 -7.60
CA GLY A 62 7.16 8.89 -6.63
C GLY A 62 6.23 8.20 -5.64
N VAL A 63 5.23 8.92 -5.12
CA VAL A 63 4.18 8.32 -4.26
C VAL A 63 3.42 7.23 -5.01
N ASN A 64 2.98 7.51 -6.24
CA ASN A 64 2.24 6.54 -7.03
C ASN A 64 3.06 5.26 -7.28
N HIS A 65 4.37 5.39 -7.52
CA HIS A 65 5.26 4.23 -7.67
C HIS A 65 5.33 3.39 -6.40
N ARG A 66 5.50 4.03 -5.23
CA ARG A 66 5.54 3.34 -3.93
C ARG A 66 4.21 2.62 -3.62
N LEU A 67 3.07 3.28 -3.84
CA LEU A 67 1.75 2.68 -3.64
C LEU A 67 1.47 1.52 -4.61
N ARG A 68 1.92 1.63 -5.87
CA ARG A 68 1.87 0.51 -6.81
C ARG A 68 2.70 -0.66 -6.31
N LYS A 69 3.89 -0.39 -5.76
CA LYS A 69 4.75 -1.44 -5.21
C LYS A 69 4.12 -2.14 -4.01
N LEU A 70 3.46 -1.39 -3.12
CA LEU A 70 2.66 -1.96 -2.03
C LEU A 70 1.55 -2.87 -2.57
N SER A 71 0.82 -2.43 -3.59
CA SER A 71 -0.22 -3.27 -4.23
C SER A 71 0.35 -4.58 -4.83
N GLU A 72 1.51 -4.51 -5.50
CA GLU A 72 2.22 -5.71 -5.99
C GLU A 72 2.60 -6.67 -4.85
N ILE A 73 3.09 -6.14 -3.72
CA ILE A 73 3.44 -6.93 -2.53
C ILE A 73 2.18 -7.59 -1.94
N ALA A 74 1.10 -6.82 -1.74
CA ALA A 74 -0.16 -7.36 -1.24
C ALA A 74 -0.70 -8.46 -2.15
N GLN A 75 -0.63 -8.28 -3.47
CA GLN A 75 -1.02 -9.31 -4.43
C GLN A 75 -0.14 -10.56 -4.32
N GLY A 76 1.18 -10.39 -4.21
CA GLY A 76 2.11 -11.51 -4.02
C GLY A 76 1.79 -12.30 -2.76
N LEU A 77 1.50 -11.62 -1.65
CA LEU A 77 1.10 -12.23 -0.38
C LEU A 77 -0.21 -13.01 -0.50
N ARG A 78 -1.23 -12.46 -1.19
CA ARG A 78 -2.50 -13.18 -1.44
C ARG A 78 -2.31 -14.45 -2.26
N LEU A 79 -1.43 -14.41 -3.26
CA LEU A 79 -1.12 -15.57 -4.09
C LEU A 79 -0.31 -16.64 -3.34
N GLN A 80 0.48 -16.24 -2.33
CA GLN A 80 1.20 -17.17 -1.47
C GLN A 80 0.29 -17.75 -0.37
N GLY A 81 -0.56 -16.94 0.24
CA GLY A 81 -1.56 -17.39 1.23
C GLY A 81 -2.56 -18.40 0.67
N GLY A 82 -2.94 -18.26 -0.60
CA GLY A 82 -3.80 -19.24 -1.29
C GLY A 82 -3.14 -20.58 -1.63
N LYS A 83 -1.84 -20.76 -1.36
CA LYS A 83 -1.11 -22.03 -1.56
C LYS A 83 -0.99 -22.88 -0.29
N HIS A 84 -1.14 -22.30 0.91
CA HIS A 84 -1.08 -23.08 2.16
C HIS A 84 -2.40 -23.76 2.53
N ASP A 85 -3.53 -23.35 1.95
CA ASP A 85 -4.83 -24.00 2.22
C ASP A 85 -5.12 -25.21 1.31
N LYS A 86 -4.16 -25.68 0.49
CA LYS A 86 -4.37 -26.78 -0.48
C LYS A 86 -3.59 -28.07 -0.20
N GLU A 87 -2.91 -28.19 0.94
CA GLU A 87 -2.18 -29.43 1.33
C GLU A 87 -2.71 -30.06 2.63
N GLU A 88 -4.00 -29.94 2.89
CA GLU A 88 -4.69 -30.85 3.82
C GLU A 88 -5.94 -31.43 3.12
N HIS A 89 -5.73 -32.53 2.37
CA HIS A 89 -6.52 -33.78 2.40
C HIS A 89 -6.07 -34.74 1.29
#